data_AF-A0AAW2PVG9-F1
#
_entry.id   AF-A0AAW2PVG9-F1
#
_cell.length_a   1.000
_cell.length_b   1.000
_cell.length_c   1.000
_cell.angle_alpha   90.00
_cell.angle_beta   90.00
_cell.angle_gamma   90.00
#
_symmetry.space_group_name_H-M   'P 1'
#
loop_
_entity.id
_entity.type
_entity.pdbx_description
1 polymer ?
#
loop_
_entity_poly.entity_id
_entity_poly.type
_entity_poly.pdbx_seq_one_letter_code
_entity_poly.pdbx_strand_id
1 'polypeptide(L)'
;MIGSFQEFHSLFLHQFSNSKKHRNTELSLFSIHQKEGEPLKEYLQRFNKAALEVSTATQKVKTNAFAQGLLDGDFFKSLAKKPATKFDTLLARVAKYINMEDAKHLREKDGERRGRRTRMKEYVCCEKARGTGPYLEYEIDKDKNVKNPGPGSLVRNISGPSMTGKAKLMTHLGKT
;
A
#
# COMPACT_ATOMS: atom_id res chain seq x y z
N MET A 1 -8.37 -42.96 39.98
CA MET A 1 -8.37 -41.77 40.85
C MET A 1 -7.05 -41.05 40.61
N ILE A 2 -7.07 -39.73 40.48
CA ILE A 2 -5.84 -38.95 40.40
C ILE A 2 -5.29 -38.83 41.83
N GLY A 3 -4.06 -39.30 42.05
CA GLY A 3 -3.47 -39.45 43.38
C GLY A 3 -2.81 -38.19 43.92
N SER A 4 -2.57 -37.19 43.08
CA SER A 4 -1.97 -35.91 43.51
C SER A 4 -2.30 -34.74 42.58
N PHE A 5 -2.15 -33.52 43.09
CA PHE A 5 -2.26 -32.30 42.30
C PHE A 5 -1.24 -32.27 41.15
N GLN A 6 -0.04 -32.80 41.35
CA GLN A 6 1.03 -32.82 40.35
C GLN A 6 0.68 -33.75 39.17
N GLU A 7 0.03 -34.88 39.46
CA GLU A 7 -0.48 -35.82 38.45
C GLU A 7 -1.65 -35.22 37.67
N PHE A 8 -2.58 -34.53 38.36
CA PHE A 8 -3.63 -33.76 37.71
C PHE A 8 -3.05 -32.69 36.77
N HIS A 9 -2.08 -31.92 37.24
CA HIS A 9 -1.46 -30.84 36.46
C HIS A 9 -0.76 -31.38 35.20
N SER A 10 -0.05 -32.50 35.31
CA SER A 10 0.57 -33.17 34.16
C SER A 10 -0.44 -33.62 33.12
N LEU A 11 -1.51 -34.32 33.55
CA LEU A 11 -2.59 -34.78 32.67
C LEU A 11 -3.34 -33.61 32.04
N PHE A 12 -3.61 -32.56 32.82
CA PHE A 12 -4.24 -31.34 32.33
C PHE A 12 -3.39 -30.66 31.26
N LEU A 13 -2.09 -30.43 31.50
CA LEU A 13 -1.21 -29.81 30.51
C LEU A 13 -1.04 -30.68 29.26
N HIS A 14 -0.97 -32.00 29.41
CA HIS A 14 -0.92 -32.93 28.29
C HIS A 14 -2.19 -32.83 27.44
N GLN A 15 -3.36 -32.90 28.08
CA GLN A 15 -4.65 -32.83 27.40
C GLN A 15 -4.93 -31.43 26.83
N PHE A 16 -4.52 -30.37 27.51
CA PHE A 16 -4.64 -28.98 27.07
C PHE A 16 -3.73 -28.68 25.88
N SER A 17 -2.48 -29.18 25.92
CA SER A 17 -1.53 -29.04 24.81
C SER A 17 -1.94 -29.85 23.58
N ASN A 18 -2.57 -31.02 23.79
CA ASN A 18 -3.11 -31.84 22.71
C ASN A 18 -4.43 -31.31 22.15
N SER A 19 -5.30 -30.74 22.99
CA SER A 19 -6.59 -30.15 22.54
C SER A 19 -6.43 -28.84 21.78
N LYS A 20 -5.42 -28.02 22.12
CA LYS A 20 -5.05 -26.81 21.37
C LYS A 20 -4.60 -27.11 19.94
N LYS A 21 -4.08 -28.31 19.69
CA LYS A 21 -3.78 -28.79 18.33
C LYS A 21 -5.05 -29.37 17.73
N HIS A 22 -6.03 -28.52 17.42
CA HIS A 22 -6.95 -28.90 16.34
C HIS A 22 -6.08 -29.22 15.13
N ARG A 23 -6.08 -30.49 14.72
CA ARG A 23 -5.34 -30.93 13.54
C ARG A 23 -5.95 -30.17 12.38
N ASN A 24 -5.26 -29.12 11.91
CA ASN A 24 -5.66 -28.41 10.72
C ASN A 24 -5.64 -29.43 9.57
N THR A 25 -6.83 -29.75 9.07
CA THR A 25 -7.00 -30.71 7.98
C THR A 25 -6.77 -30.02 6.65
N GLU A 26 -6.61 -30.78 5.57
CA GLU A 26 -6.55 -30.20 4.21
C GLU A 26 -7.74 -29.29 3.89
N LEU A 27 -8.91 -29.59 4.46
CA LEU A 27 -10.13 -28.80 4.32
C LEU A 27 -10.01 -27.40 4.96
N SER A 28 -9.16 -27.23 5.97
CA SER A 28 -8.98 -25.91 6.59
C SER A 28 -8.36 -24.90 5.62
N LEU A 29 -7.57 -25.34 4.64
CA LEU A 29 -7.01 -24.44 3.62
C LEU A 29 -8.10 -23.80 2.75
N PHE A 30 -9.21 -24.49 2.51
CA PHE A 30 -10.34 -23.96 1.75
C PHE A 30 -11.15 -22.90 2.51
N SER A 31 -10.94 -22.77 3.82
CA SER A 31 -11.56 -21.69 4.60
C SER A 31 -10.81 -20.36 4.46
N ILE A 32 -9.61 -20.37 3.89
CA ILE A 32 -8.76 -19.19 3.77
C ILE A 32 -9.14 -18.41 2.50
N HIS A 33 -10.01 -17.42 2.68
CA HIS A 33 -10.44 -16.50 1.63
C HIS A 33 -9.66 -15.18 1.69
N GLN A 34 -9.39 -14.62 0.52
CA GLN A 34 -8.92 -13.25 0.35
C GLN A 34 -10.05 -12.31 0.75
N LYS A 35 -9.73 -11.35 1.61
CA LYS A 35 -10.70 -10.38 2.13
C LYS A 35 -10.85 -9.21 1.16
N GLU A 36 -11.96 -8.51 1.25
CA GLU A 36 -12.16 -7.28 0.50
C GLU A 36 -11.08 -6.24 0.87
N GLY A 37 -10.46 -5.64 -0.15
CA GLY A 37 -9.37 -4.68 0.02
C GLY A 37 -8.02 -5.30 0.42
N GLU A 38 -7.92 -6.61 0.60
CA GLU A 38 -6.66 -7.28 0.95
C GLU A 38 -5.76 -7.46 -0.29
N PRO A 39 -4.51 -6.93 -0.26
CA PRO A 39 -3.56 -7.15 -1.34
C PRO A 39 -3.19 -8.63 -1.51
N LEU A 40 -2.88 -9.04 -2.75
CA LEU A 40 -2.57 -10.44 -3.05
C LEU A 40 -1.38 -10.97 -2.23
N LYS A 41 -0.44 -10.08 -1.87
CA LYS A 41 0.71 -10.38 -1.02
C LYS A 41 0.32 -10.81 0.40
N GLU A 42 -0.63 -10.11 1.02
CA GLU A 42 -1.08 -10.40 2.38
C GLU A 42 -1.89 -11.69 2.41
N TYR A 43 -2.74 -11.90 1.40
CA TYR A 43 -3.46 -13.15 1.21
C TYR A 43 -2.50 -14.34 1.10
N LEU A 44 -1.48 -14.24 0.23
CA LEU A 44 -0.46 -15.27 0.06
C LEU A 44 0.25 -15.59 1.38
N GLN A 45 0.60 -14.58 2.17
CA GLN A 45 1.27 -14.79 3.47
C GLN A 45 0.38 -15.57 4.44
N ARG A 46 -0.91 -15.22 4.56
CA ARG A 46 -1.85 -15.96 5.42
C ARG A 46 -2.05 -17.39 4.93
N PHE A 47 -2.22 -17.57 3.62
CA PHE A 47 -2.38 -18.89 3.03
C PHE A 47 -1.14 -19.76 3.28
N ASN A 48 0.07 -19.23 3.05
CA ASN A 48 1.31 -19.96 3.29
C ASN A 48 1.47 -20.35 4.77
N LYS A 49 1.12 -19.47 5.71
CA LYS A 49 1.13 -19.79 7.13
C LYS A 49 0.22 -21.00 7.43
N ALA A 50 -1.01 -20.99 6.93
CA ALA A 50 -1.93 -22.12 7.10
C ALA A 50 -1.42 -23.39 6.40
N ALA A 51 -0.85 -23.27 5.20
CA ALA A 51 -0.31 -24.39 4.42
C ALA A 51 0.92 -25.05 5.06
N LEU A 52 1.68 -24.33 5.90
CA LEU A 52 2.77 -24.88 6.70
C LEU A 52 2.26 -25.71 7.88
N GLU A 53 1.13 -25.33 8.46
CA GLU A 53 0.47 -26.07 9.54
C GLU A 53 -0.17 -27.37 9.02
N VAL A 54 -0.52 -27.42 7.73
CA VAL A 54 -1.07 -28.59 7.03
C VAL A 54 -0.03 -29.21 6.08
N SER A 55 1.08 -29.70 6.64
CA SER A 55 2.20 -30.25 5.86
C SER A 55 1.82 -31.45 4.98
N THR A 56 0.76 -32.17 5.33
CA THR A 56 0.24 -33.33 4.57
C THR A 56 -0.47 -32.92 3.28
N ALA A 57 -0.87 -31.65 3.12
CA ALA A 57 -1.63 -31.19 1.96
C ALA A 57 -0.82 -31.34 0.66
N THR A 58 -1.39 -32.06 -0.30
CA THR A 58 -0.79 -32.23 -1.62
C THR A 58 -0.69 -30.90 -2.38
N GLN A 59 0.23 -30.83 -3.34
CA GLN A 59 0.40 -29.65 -4.20
C GLN A 59 -0.89 -29.27 -4.94
N LYS A 60 -1.70 -30.26 -5.34
CA LYS A 60 -2.99 -30.07 -5.99
C LYS A 60 -4.00 -29.43 -5.03
N VAL A 61 -4.09 -29.92 -3.79
CA VAL A 61 -4.95 -29.36 -2.76
C VAL A 61 -4.59 -27.91 -2.47
N LYS A 62 -3.29 -27.61 -2.29
CA LYS A 62 -2.81 -26.24 -2.09
C LYS A 62 -3.17 -25.31 -3.25
N THR A 63 -3.00 -25.79 -4.49
CA THR A 63 -3.33 -25.02 -5.70
C THR A 63 -4.83 -24.72 -5.79
N ASN A 64 -5.67 -25.73 -5.55
CA ASN A 64 -7.12 -25.59 -5.62
C ASN A 64 -7.66 -24.70 -4.49
N ALA A 65 -7.22 -24.92 -3.25
CA ALA A 65 -7.63 -24.13 -2.10
C ALA A 65 -7.22 -22.65 -2.27
N PHE A 66 -6.01 -22.39 -2.76
CA PHE A 66 -5.57 -21.01 -3.05
C PHE A 66 -6.46 -20.38 -4.11
N ALA A 67 -6.71 -21.06 -5.23
CA ALA A 67 -7.52 -20.52 -6.32
C ALA A 67 -8.98 -20.26 -5.90
N GLN A 68 -9.55 -21.14 -5.09
CA GLN A 68 -10.93 -21.01 -4.58
C GLN A 68 -11.07 -19.88 -3.56
N GLY A 69 -10.03 -19.63 -2.77
CA GLY A 69 -10.04 -18.56 -1.79
C GLY A 69 -9.82 -17.16 -2.38
N LEU A 70 -9.50 -17.02 -3.66
CA LEU A 70 -9.28 -15.70 -4.27
C LEU A 70 -10.56 -14.90 -4.38
N LEU A 71 -10.44 -13.59 -4.16
CA LEU A 71 -11.50 -12.64 -4.49
C LEU A 71 -11.51 -12.39 -6.00
N ASP A 72 -12.67 -12.01 -6.54
CA ASP A 72 -12.79 -11.58 -7.93
C ASP A 72 -11.86 -10.39 -8.21
N GLY A 73 -10.87 -10.64 -9.07
CA GLY A 73 -9.83 -9.68 -9.39
C GLY A 73 -9.02 -10.10 -10.60
N ASP A 74 -8.03 -9.28 -10.98
CA ASP A 74 -7.24 -9.52 -12.19
C ASP A 74 -6.45 -10.83 -12.12
N PHE A 75 -5.94 -11.17 -10.94
CA PHE A 75 -5.25 -12.45 -10.74
C PHE A 75 -6.19 -13.65 -10.86
N PHE A 76 -7.39 -13.58 -10.27
CA PHE A 76 -8.41 -14.62 -10.42
C PHE A 76 -8.81 -14.81 -11.89
N LYS A 77 -9.11 -13.72 -12.60
CA LYS A 77 -9.44 -13.76 -14.05
C LYS A 77 -8.32 -14.39 -14.88
N SER A 78 -7.06 -14.09 -14.54
CA SER A 78 -5.89 -14.69 -15.18
C SER A 78 -5.81 -16.21 -14.96
N LEU A 79 -6.10 -16.67 -13.75
CA LEU A 79 -6.18 -18.11 -13.44
C LEU A 79 -7.35 -18.79 -14.14
N ALA A 80 -8.52 -18.14 -14.22
CA ALA A 80 -9.68 -18.68 -14.94
C ALA A 80 -9.36 -18.88 -16.43
N LYS A 81 -8.67 -17.93 -17.06
CA LYS A 81 -8.23 -18.03 -18.46
C LYS A 81 -7.16 -19.09 -18.68
N LYS A 82 -6.21 -19.20 -17.75
CA LYS A 82 -5.11 -20.16 -17.81
C LYS A 82 -4.90 -20.80 -16.45
N PRO A 83 -5.53 -21.96 -16.17
CA PRO A 83 -5.38 -22.61 -14.88
C PRO A 83 -3.93 -22.94 -14.51
N ALA A 84 -3.64 -23.03 -13.22
CA ALA A 84 -2.37 -23.54 -12.72
C ALA A 84 -2.48 -25.04 -12.43
N THR A 85 -1.56 -25.83 -13.00
CA THR A 85 -1.53 -27.29 -12.79
C THR A 85 -0.66 -27.68 -11.60
N LYS A 86 0.28 -26.81 -11.19
CA LYS A 86 1.21 -27.01 -10.07
C LYS A 86 1.31 -25.74 -9.23
N PHE A 87 1.45 -25.87 -7.92
CA PHE A 87 1.54 -24.73 -7.00
C PHE A 87 2.75 -23.84 -7.31
N ASP A 88 3.90 -24.40 -7.69
CA ASP A 88 5.08 -23.58 -8.02
C ASP A 88 4.81 -22.64 -9.22
N THR A 89 4.07 -23.12 -10.23
CA THR A 89 3.64 -22.29 -11.36
C THR A 89 2.60 -21.25 -10.98
N LEU A 90 1.82 -21.51 -9.92
CA LEU A 90 0.89 -20.55 -9.33
C LEU A 90 1.69 -19.47 -8.59
N LEU A 91 2.62 -19.85 -7.72
CA LEU A 91 3.47 -18.93 -6.95
C LEU A 91 4.28 -18.00 -7.84
N ALA A 92 4.87 -18.54 -8.92
CA ALA A 92 5.60 -17.72 -9.89
C ALA A 92 4.72 -16.66 -10.56
N ARG A 93 3.43 -16.95 -10.76
CA ARG A 93 2.46 -15.98 -11.29
C ARG A 93 1.99 -15.00 -10.22
N VAL A 94 1.72 -15.46 -9.01
CA VAL A 94 1.38 -14.60 -7.87
C VAL A 94 2.46 -13.54 -7.67
N ALA A 95 3.75 -13.93 -7.68
CA ALA A 95 4.87 -13.00 -7.55
C ALA A 95 4.87 -11.90 -8.63
N LYS A 96 4.55 -12.25 -9.89
CA LYS A 96 4.44 -11.26 -10.97
C LYS A 96 3.32 -10.26 -10.72
N TYR A 97 2.18 -10.72 -10.23
CA TYR A 97 1.03 -9.86 -9.93
C TYR A 97 1.29 -8.97 -8.72
N ILE A 98 1.91 -9.49 -7.66
CA ILE A 98 2.35 -8.68 -6.52
C ILE A 98 3.29 -7.56 -6.98
N ASN A 99 4.28 -7.86 -7.82
CA ASN A 99 5.19 -6.84 -8.34
C ASN A 99 4.45 -5.78 -9.19
N MET A 100 3.42 -6.19 -9.93
CA MET A 100 2.60 -5.29 -10.73
C MET A 100 1.73 -4.39 -9.86
N GLU A 101 1.11 -4.93 -8.80
CA GLU A 101 0.34 -4.18 -7.80
C GLU A 101 1.25 -3.16 -7.08
N ASP A 102 2.42 -3.61 -6.60
CA ASP A 102 3.40 -2.74 -5.95
C ASP A 102 3.88 -1.62 -6.88
N ALA A 103 4.18 -1.92 -8.15
CA ALA A 103 4.57 -0.92 -9.14
C ALA A 103 3.46 0.09 -9.44
N LYS A 104 2.20 -0.35 -9.48
CA LYS A 104 1.03 0.53 -9.66
C LYS A 104 0.90 1.50 -8.48
N HIS A 105 0.98 0.99 -7.26
CA HIS A 105 0.92 1.81 -6.05
C HIS A 105 2.06 2.83 -5.94
N LEU A 106 3.27 2.48 -6.38
CA LEU A 106 4.39 3.43 -6.44
C LEU A 106 4.11 4.57 -7.43
N ARG A 107 3.58 4.25 -8.62
CA ARG A 107 3.23 5.25 -9.64
C ARG A 107 2.13 6.19 -9.17
N GLU A 108 1.11 5.69 -8.48
CA GLU A 108 0.03 6.50 -7.89
C GLU A 108 0.59 7.50 -6.87
N LYS A 109 1.41 7.03 -5.93
CA LYS A 109 2.08 7.90 -4.94
C LYS A 109 2.99 8.94 -5.59
N ASP A 110 3.71 8.57 -6.64
CA ASP A 110 4.56 9.52 -7.36
C ASP A 110 3.74 10.54 -8.17
N GLY A 111 2.60 10.12 -8.73
CA GLY A 111 1.61 11.00 -9.34
C GLY A 111 1.05 12.01 -8.34
N GLU A 112 0.68 11.56 -7.15
CA GLU A 112 0.23 12.44 -6.05
C GLU A 112 1.32 13.40 -5.59
N ARG A 113 2.57 12.93 -5.44
CA ARG A 113 3.71 13.79 -5.09
C ARG A 113 3.99 14.82 -6.17
N ARG A 114 3.93 14.43 -7.45
CA ARG A 114 4.08 15.35 -8.58
C ARG A 114 2.92 16.34 -8.61
N GLY A 115 1.68 15.90 -8.45
CA GLY A 115 0.49 16.76 -8.36
C GLY A 115 0.61 17.77 -7.22
N ARG A 116 0.98 17.33 -6.01
CA ARG A 116 1.22 18.21 -4.85
C ARG A 116 2.38 19.17 -5.09
N ARG A 117 3.47 18.74 -5.75
CA ARG A 117 4.62 19.59 -6.08
C ARG A 117 4.30 20.60 -7.19
N THR A 118 3.44 20.26 -8.14
CA THR A 118 2.92 21.21 -9.14
C THR A 118 2.01 22.24 -8.46
N ARG A 119 1.10 21.80 -7.57
CA ARG A 119 0.24 22.69 -6.77
C ARG A 119 1.02 23.61 -5.82
N MET A 120 2.15 23.15 -5.29
CA MET A 120 3.05 23.96 -4.45
C MET A 120 3.96 24.89 -5.28
N LYS A 121 4.21 24.56 -6.55
CA LYS A 121 4.86 25.48 -7.51
C LYS A 121 3.95 26.60 -7.98
N GLU A 122 2.65 26.51 -7.70
CA GLU A 122 1.64 27.53 -7.98
C GLU A 122 1.55 28.60 -6.86
N TYR A 123 2.29 28.45 -5.75
CA TYR A 123 2.41 29.48 -4.70
C TYR A 123 3.88 29.68 -4.30
N VAL A 124 4.59 30.57 -4.99
CA VAL A 124 5.96 31.02 -4.69
C VAL A 124 5.93 32.52 -4.34
N CYS A 125 5.88 32.85 -3.05
CA CYS A 125 6.03 34.23 -2.57
C CYS A 125 7.43 34.77 -2.93
N CYS A 126 7.51 35.70 -3.88
CA CYS A 126 8.76 36.38 -4.23
C CYS A 126 9.08 37.42 -3.16
N GLU A 127 10.17 37.26 -2.41
CA GLU A 127 10.74 38.35 -1.60
C GLU A 127 11.21 39.46 -2.56
N LYS A 128 10.39 40.47 -2.81
CA LYS A 128 10.85 41.72 -3.40
C LYS A 128 11.28 42.66 -2.29
N ALA A 129 12.56 43.03 -2.31
CA ALA A 129 13.03 44.28 -1.75
C ALA A 129 12.09 45.41 -2.19
N ARG A 130 11.62 46.21 -1.22
CA ARG A 130 11.03 47.56 -1.38
C ARG A 130 10.57 47.89 -2.81
N GLY A 131 9.37 47.44 -3.16
CA GLY A 131 8.75 47.70 -4.46
C GLY A 131 7.38 47.07 -4.53
N THR A 132 6.36 47.85 -4.17
CA THR A 132 4.95 47.48 -4.15
C THR A 132 4.44 47.18 -5.56
N GLY A 133 4.31 45.90 -5.93
CA GLY A 133 3.70 45.49 -7.19
C GLY A 133 3.08 44.10 -7.06
N PRO A 134 1.88 43.87 -7.64
CA PRO A 134 1.09 42.67 -7.40
C PRO A 134 1.80 41.42 -7.93
N TYR A 135 1.51 40.31 -7.26
CA TYR A 135 1.95 38.97 -7.60
C TYR A 135 1.54 38.64 -9.05
N LEU A 136 2.50 38.35 -9.93
CA LEU A 136 2.23 37.92 -11.30
C LEU A 136 2.31 36.40 -11.35
N GLU A 137 1.16 35.78 -11.59
CA GLU A 137 1.00 34.35 -11.84
C GLU A 137 1.27 34.08 -13.33
N TYR A 138 2.12 33.08 -13.64
CA TYR A 138 2.43 32.68 -15.02
C TYR A 138 2.17 31.19 -15.21
N GLU A 139 1.43 30.85 -16.26
CA GLU A 139 1.22 29.46 -16.70
C GLU A 139 2.37 29.02 -17.62
N ILE A 140 3.02 27.89 -17.31
CA ILE A 140 4.07 27.29 -18.16
C ILE A 140 3.60 25.93 -18.67
N ASP A 141 3.29 25.88 -19.97
CA ASP A 141 2.88 24.70 -20.73
C ASP A 141 4.13 23.82 -21.03
N LYS A 142 4.26 22.65 -20.39
CA LYS A 142 5.51 21.86 -20.42
C LYS A 142 5.81 21.12 -21.72
N ASP A 143 4.85 21.05 -22.64
CA ASP A 143 4.95 20.20 -23.83
C ASP A 143 5.00 20.99 -25.15
N LYS A 144 5.16 22.32 -25.11
CA LYS A 144 5.29 23.10 -26.35
C LYS A 144 6.60 23.88 -26.38
N ASN A 145 7.46 23.47 -27.30
CA ASN A 145 8.48 24.34 -27.88
C ASN A 145 7.76 25.55 -28.51
N VAL A 146 7.54 26.63 -27.74
CA VAL A 146 6.95 27.87 -28.26
C VAL A 146 7.99 28.97 -28.18
N LYS A 147 8.36 29.45 -29.37
CA LYS A 147 9.13 30.67 -29.60
C LYS A 147 8.47 31.84 -28.85
N ASN A 148 9.26 32.55 -28.04
CA ASN A 148 8.99 33.84 -27.37
C ASN A 148 7.56 34.40 -27.49
N PRO A 149 6.77 34.47 -26.40
CA PRO A 149 5.58 35.30 -26.38
C PRO A 149 5.98 36.74 -26.01
N GLY A 150 5.66 37.68 -26.91
CA GLY A 150 5.80 39.12 -26.67
C GLY A 150 4.84 39.65 -25.59
N PRO A 151 4.99 40.92 -25.18
CA PRO A 151 4.29 41.48 -24.03
C PRO A 151 2.83 41.74 -24.38
N GLY A 152 1.88 40.97 -23.82
CA GLY A 152 0.48 41.22 -24.17
C GLY A 152 -0.66 40.46 -23.46
N SER A 153 -0.41 39.56 -22.51
CA SER A 153 -1.52 38.80 -21.91
C SER A 153 -2.13 39.53 -20.70
N LEU A 154 -3.31 40.15 -20.89
CA LEU A 154 -4.08 40.95 -19.93
C LEU A 154 -4.34 40.25 -18.57
N VAL A 155 -4.20 41.00 -17.47
CA VAL A 155 -4.54 40.57 -16.08
C VAL A 155 -5.82 41.28 -15.60
N ARG A 156 -6.77 40.55 -15.02
CA ARG A 156 -7.89 41.13 -14.24
C ARG A 156 -7.57 41.09 -12.74
N ASN A 157 -7.74 42.22 -12.06
CA ASN A 157 -7.48 42.40 -10.63
C ASN A 157 -8.67 41.91 -9.79
N ILE A 158 -8.40 41.12 -8.73
CA ILE A 158 -9.36 40.88 -7.66
C ILE A 158 -8.61 40.91 -6.31
N SER A 159 -9.12 41.71 -5.37
CA SER A 159 -8.54 42.01 -4.05
C SER A 159 -8.69 40.86 -3.05
N GLY A 160 -7.64 40.54 -2.29
CA GLY A 160 -7.62 39.52 -1.22
C GLY A 160 -7.58 40.09 0.22
N PRO A 161 -7.77 39.25 1.26
CA PRO A 161 -8.15 39.69 2.62
C PRO A 161 -6.96 39.98 3.57
N SER A 162 -7.26 40.80 4.60
CA SER A 162 -6.36 41.35 5.63
C SER A 162 -5.86 40.32 6.66
N MET A 163 -4.61 40.44 7.11
CA MET A 163 -3.94 39.54 8.06
C MET A 163 -3.52 40.28 9.34
N THR A 164 -3.93 39.80 10.52
CA THR A 164 -3.38 40.23 11.83
C THR A 164 -2.81 39.04 12.60
N GLY A 165 -1.50 39.07 12.91
CA GLY A 165 -0.83 38.14 13.84
C GLY A 165 0.69 38.32 13.87
N LYS A 166 1.25 38.68 15.04
CA LYS A 166 2.65 39.12 15.28
C LYS A 166 3.69 37.98 15.23
N ALA A 167 4.91 38.29 14.76
CA ALA A 167 6.08 37.40 14.72
C ALA A 167 6.98 37.54 15.97
N LYS A 168 7.66 36.45 16.37
CA LYS A 168 8.66 36.41 17.46
C LYS A 168 10.06 36.16 16.87
N LEU A 169 11.03 37.02 17.20
CA LEU A 169 12.43 36.99 16.75
C LEU A 169 13.30 36.06 17.63
N MET A 170 14.18 35.28 17.00
CA MET A 170 15.39 34.75 17.63
C MET A 170 16.62 35.19 16.82
N THR A 171 17.52 35.93 17.47
CA THR A 171 18.80 36.38 16.94
C THR A 171 19.91 35.39 17.30
N HIS A 172 20.69 34.96 16.30
CA HIS A 172 22.01 34.37 16.48
C HIS A 172 23.09 35.41 16.15
N LEU A 173 24.23 35.38 16.86
CA LEU A 173 25.58 35.19 16.32
C LEU A 173 26.65 35.55 17.36
N GLY A 174 27.54 34.61 17.64
CA GLY A 174 28.84 34.90 18.24
C GLY A 174 29.89 35.16 17.16
N LYS A 175 30.96 35.86 17.52
CA LYS A 175 32.33 35.69 17.01
C LYS A 175 33.29 36.53 17.85
N THR A 176 34.31 35.84 18.37
CA THR A 176 35.68 36.21 18.81
C THR A 176 35.92 37.59 19.38
#